data_AF-A0A101C7I1-F1
#
_entry.id   AF-A0A101C7I1-F1
#
_cell.length_a   1.000
_cell.length_b   1.000
_cell.length_c   1.000
_cell.angle_alpha   90.00
_cell.angle_beta   90.00
_cell.angle_gamma   90.00
#
_symmetry.space_group_name_H-M   'P 1'
#
loop_
_entity.id
_entity.type
_entity.pdbx_description
1 polymer ?
#
loop_
_entity_poly.entity_id
_entity_poly.type
_entity_poly.pdbx_seq_one_letter_code
_entity_poly.pdbx_strand_id
1 'polypeptide(L)'
;MAGSFKFLKISLLLCFFVGCNNFKEEETGKKIINDNINLFISNLYGVPSRHTPLFIIKEVGGNDFIKDHCESIIEMDSLNLKDNCKKDLYELINKEGYKISGNTKFISFNLNNLSNKSNFKLKTVEANINQKEYIELSFSNFFINKNKSFIIVQECDVYKGRIEGKVDVYYFEKKNSKWIYIKKVMLLTA
;
A
#
# COMPACT_ATOMS: atom_id res chain seq x y z
N MET A 1 50.88 17.26 28.56
CA MET A 1 49.71 16.35 28.49
C MET A 1 49.13 16.43 27.09
N ALA A 2 49.61 15.58 26.18
CA ALA A 2 49.06 15.44 24.84
C ALA A 2 48.02 14.32 24.89
N GLY A 3 46.74 14.67 24.83
CA GLY A 3 45.61 13.75 24.92
C GLY A 3 44.75 13.82 23.66
N SER A 4 44.91 12.81 22.81
CA SER A 4 43.99 12.27 21.80
C SER A 4 42.67 13.03 21.51
N PHE A 5 42.62 13.74 20.38
CA PHE A 5 41.38 14.20 19.73
C PHE A 5 41.24 13.59 18.31
N LYS A 6 41.48 12.28 18.15
CA LYS A 6 41.42 11.61 16.84
C LYS A 6 40.26 10.64 16.63
N PHE A 7 39.45 10.37 17.66
CA PHE A 7 38.38 9.36 17.55
C PHE A 7 36.98 9.89 17.18
N LEU A 8 36.76 11.21 17.14
CA LEU A 8 35.40 11.74 16.89
C LEU A 8 34.98 11.78 15.41
N LYS A 9 35.91 11.71 14.45
CA LYS A 9 35.58 11.84 13.02
C LYS A 9 35.15 10.54 12.33
N ILE A 10 35.39 9.37 12.93
CA ILE A 10 35.04 8.08 12.33
C ILE A 10 33.58 7.69 12.62
N SER A 11 33.01 8.14 13.75
CA SER A 11 31.62 7.82 14.10
C SER A 11 30.58 8.52 13.22
N LEU A 12 30.92 9.69 12.65
CA LEU A 12 29.99 10.44 11.78
C LEU A 12 29.84 9.84 10.37
N LEU A 13 30.78 8.99 9.92
CA LEU A 13 30.72 8.39 8.58
C LEU A 13 29.82 7.14 8.52
N LEU A 14 29.55 6.49 9.65
CA LEU A 14 28.70 5.29 9.73
C LEU A 14 27.20 5.61 9.68
N CYS A 15 26.79 6.85 9.95
CA CYS A 15 25.39 7.26 9.88
C CYS A 15 24.88 7.54 8.45
N PHE A 16 25.75 7.62 7.44
CA PHE A 16 25.34 7.91 6.06
C PHE A 16 24.81 6.70 5.27
N PHE A 17 25.00 5.47 5.75
CA PHE A 17 24.59 4.28 5.00
C PHE A 17 23.18 3.76 5.33
N VAL A 18 22.53 4.31 6.35
CA VAL A 18 21.19 3.83 6.76
C VAL A 18 20.07 4.42 5.88
N GLY A 19 20.33 5.51 5.15
CA GLY A 19 19.31 6.20 4.34
C GLY A 19 19.11 5.70 2.90
N CYS A 20 20.00 4.88 2.34
CA CYS A 20 19.93 4.51 0.92
C CYS A 20 18.89 3.43 0.57
N ASN A 21 18.53 2.55 1.51
CA ASN A 21 17.62 1.44 1.21
C ASN A 21 16.17 1.91 1.01
N ASN A 22 15.67 2.81 1.87
CA ASN A 22 14.30 3.30 1.79
C ASN A 22 14.02 4.07 0.50
N PHE A 23 14.99 4.87 0.03
CA PHE A 23 14.85 5.64 -1.21
C PHE A 23 14.68 4.72 -2.45
N LYS A 24 15.45 3.63 -2.49
CA LYS A 24 15.39 2.65 -3.58
C LYS A 24 14.07 1.86 -3.58
N GLU A 25 13.55 1.55 -2.40
CA GLU A 25 12.26 0.87 -2.23
C GLU A 25 11.09 1.77 -2.64
N GLU A 26 11.13 3.05 -2.27
CA GLU A 26 10.17 4.07 -2.72
C GLU A 26 10.16 4.22 -4.24
N GLU A 27 11.32 4.39 -4.86
CA GLU A 27 11.42 4.51 -6.33
C GLU A 27 10.89 3.25 -7.02
N THR A 28 11.20 2.09 -6.46
CA THR A 28 10.68 0.81 -6.94
C THR A 28 9.16 0.76 -6.81
N GLY A 29 8.60 1.22 -5.69
CA GLY A 29 7.16 1.25 -5.46
C GLY A 29 6.41 2.14 -6.43
N LYS A 30 6.91 3.36 -6.63
CA LYS A 30 6.37 4.29 -7.63
C LYS A 30 6.35 3.66 -9.02
N LYS A 31 7.43 2.95 -9.38
CA LYS A 31 7.52 2.26 -10.67
C LYS A 31 6.50 1.12 -10.79
N ILE A 32 6.37 0.27 -9.77
CA ILE A 32 5.38 -0.82 -9.77
C ILE A 32 3.97 -0.25 -9.95
N ILE A 33 3.61 0.82 -9.22
CA ILE A 33 2.29 1.42 -9.34
C ILE A 33 2.08 2.05 -10.73
N ASN A 34 3.05 2.83 -11.22
CA ASN A 34 2.96 3.49 -12.52
C ASN A 34 2.83 2.51 -13.68
N ASP A 35 3.66 1.46 -13.71
CA ASP A 35 3.67 0.47 -14.77
C ASP A 35 2.38 -0.37 -14.79
N ASN A 36 1.63 -0.41 -13.67
CA ASN A 36 0.47 -1.27 -13.49
C ASN A 36 -0.84 -0.51 -13.20
N ILE A 37 -0.86 0.81 -13.33
CA ILE A 37 -2.02 1.63 -12.91
C ILE A 37 -3.33 1.20 -13.59
N ASN A 38 -3.26 0.81 -14.86
CA ASN A 38 -4.43 0.34 -15.62
C ASN A 38 -5.01 -0.98 -15.07
N LEU A 39 -4.18 -1.83 -14.45
CA LEU A 39 -4.66 -3.06 -13.81
C LEU A 39 -5.57 -2.73 -12.62
N PHE A 40 -5.18 -1.77 -11.78
CA PHE A 40 -5.98 -1.35 -10.63
C PHE A 40 -7.31 -0.73 -11.07
N ILE A 41 -7.29 0.07 -12.15
CA ILE A 41 -8.48 0.76 -12.67
C ILE A 41 -9.44 -0.18 -13.40
N SER A 42 -8.92 -1.10 -14.22
CA SER A 42 -9.76 -2.06 -14.98
C SER A 42 -10.58 -2.99 -14.09
N ASN A 43 -10.24 -3.06 -12.80
CA ASN A 43 -10.87 -3.88 -11.80
C ASN A 43 -11.99 -3.17 -11.03
N LEU A 44 -12.31 -1.92 -11.36
CA LEU A 44 -13.45 -1.20 -10.76
C LEU A 44 -14.76 -1.84 -11.25
N TYR A 45 -15.50 -2.50 -10.36
CA TYR A 45 -16.72 -3.24 -10.71
C TYR A 45 -17.97 -2.37 -10.57
N GLY A 46 -18.89 -2.46 -11.53
CA GLY A 46 -20.23 -1.89 -11.37
C GLY A 46 -20.33 -0.37 -11.54
N VAL A 47 -19.27 0.30 -12.00
CA VAL A 47 -19.29 1.75 -12.22
C VAL A 47 -19.52 2.08 -13.70
N PRO A 48 -20.58 2.85 -14.04
CA PRO A 48 -20.78 3.35 -15.39
C PRO A 48 -19.61 4.25 -15.80
N SER A 49 -18.83 3.81 -16.79
CA SER A 49 -17.59 4.46 -17.24
C SER A 49 -17.76 5.87 -17.84
N ARG A 50 -19.00 6.33 -18.06
CA ARG A 50 -19.25 7.53 -18.87
C ARG A 50 -19.13 8.85 -18.09
N HIS A 51 -19.28 8.86 -16.76
CA HIS A 51 -19.32 10.13 -16.00
C HIS A 51 -18.61 10.15 -14.63
N THR A 52 -18.11 9.02 -14.12
CA THR A 52 -17.50 8.99 -12.77
C THR A 52 -16.00 9.29 -12.83
N PRO A 53 -15.51 10.45 -12.34
CA PRO A 53 -14.08 10.68 -12.18
C PRO A 53 -13.44 9.70 -11.20
N LEU A 54 -12.24 9.27 -11.57
CA LEU A 54 -11.40 8.43 -10.74
C LEU A 54 -10.38 9.29 -9.98
N PHE A 55 -10.34 9.12 -8.67
CA PHE A 55 -9.36 9.75 -7.80
C PHE A 55 -8.44 8.72 -7.17
N ILE A 56 -7.16 9.06 -7.09
CA ILE A 56 -6.13 8.22 -6.49
C ILE A 56 -5.53 8.96 -5.32
N ILE A 57 -5.48 8.34 -4.14
CA ILE A 57 -4.83 8.93 -2.98
C ILE A 57 -3.35 9.14 -3.28
N LYS A 58 -2.86 10.37 -3.05
CA LYS A 58 -1.47 10.74 -3.30
C LYS A 58 -0.46 9.98 -2.44
N GLU A 59 -0.87 9.39 -1.34
CA GLU A 59 0.00 8.70 -0.41
C GLU A 59 -0.22 7.18 -0.47
N VAL A 60 0.87 6.46 -0.68
CA VAL A 60 0.96 5.03 -0.40
C VAL A 60 1.41 4.93 1.05
N GLY A 61 0.58 4.35 1.91
CA GLY A 61 0.95 4.13 3.32
C GLY A 61 0.38 5.11 4.34
N GLY A 62 -0.83 5.63 4.13
CA GLY A 62 -1.51 6.43 5.15
C GLY A 62 -2.04 5.63 6.35
N ASN A 63 -2.30 4.33 6.19
CA ASN A 63 -2.88 3.44 7.21
C ASN A 63 -2.48 1.97 6.94
N ASP A 64 -2.21 1.20 7.98
CA ASP A 64 -2.05 -0.26 7.90
C ASP A 64 -3.45 -0.87 7.81
N PHE A 65 -3.89 -1.21 6.59
CA PHE A 65 -5.23 -1.77 6.35
C PHE A 65 -5.48 -3.00 7.23
N ILE A 66 -4.51 -3.91 7.33
CA ILE A 66 -4.70 -5.15 8.12
C ILE A 66 -4.96 -4.79 9.58
N LYS A 67 -4.18 -3.85 10.11
CA LYS A 67 -4.35 -3.38 11.49
C LYS A 67 -5.70 -2.69 11.68
N ASP A 68 -5.99 -1.69 10.87
CA ASP A 68 -7.18 -0.85 11.02
C ASP A 68 -8.48 -1.62 10.78
N HIS A 69 -8.50 -2.48 9.75
CA HIS A 69 -9.63 -3.33 9.43
C HIS A 69 -9.94 -4.26 10.60
N CYS A 70 -8.94 -4.97 11.12
CA CYS A 70 -9.18 -5.88 12.23
C CYS A 70 -9.50 -5.11 13.53
N GLU A 71 -8.88 -3.97 13.81
CA GLU A 71 -9.17 -3.18 15.02
C GLU A 71 -10.58 -2.58 15.06
N SER A 72 -11.20 -2.42 13.87
CA SER A 72 -12.59 -1.96 13.72
C SER A 72 -13.65 -3.01 14.11
N ILE A 73 -13.26 -4.29 14.24
CA ILE A 73 -14.17 -5.36 14.64
C ILE A 73 -14.63 -5.14 16.09
N ILE A 74 -15.93 -5.30 16.34
CA ILE A 74 -16.50 -5.29 17.69
C ILE A 74 -16.06 -6.58 18.39
N GLU A 75 -15.23 -6.43 19.42
CA GLU A 75 -14.72 -7.57 20.19
C GLU A 75 -15.82 -8.12 21.09
N MET A 76 -16.03 -9.43 21.05
CA MET A 76 -16.85 -10.16 22.02
C MET A 76 -15.92 -10.84 23.02
N ASP A 77 -16.25 -10.75 24.30
CA ASP A 77 -15.45 -11.34 25.37
C ASP A 77 -15.10 -12.81 25.07
N SER A 78 -13.82 -13.15 25.20
CA SER A 78 -13.25 -14.50 25.01
C SER A 78 -13.09 -15.02 23.57
N LEU A 79 -13.42 -14.24 22.52
CA LEU A 79 -13.31 -14.71 21.12
C LEU A 79 -12.05 -14.25 20.37
N ASN A 80 -11.27 -13.29 20.90
CA ASN A 80 -10.04 -12.77 20.30
C ASN A 80 -10.17 -12.48 18.79
N LEU A 81 -11.29 -11.88 18.39
CA LEU A 81 -11.68 -11.72 16.99
C LEU A 81 -10.68 -10.84 16.23
N LYS A 82 -10.19 -9.78 16.89
CA LYS A 82 -9.17 -8.88 16.33
C LYS A 82 -7.87 -9.60 15.98
N ASP A 83 -7.37 -10.43 16.88
CA ASP A 83 -6.11 -11.14 16.70
C ASP A 83 -6.23 -12.27 15.68
N ASN A 84 -7.36 -12.98 15.69
CA ASN A 84 -7.67 -14.00 14.68
C ASN A 84 -7.77 -13.36 13.28
N CYS A 85 -8.44 -12.22 13.14
CA CYS A 85 -8.50 -11.47 11.88
C CYS A 85 -7.10 -11.11 11.35
N LYS A 86 -6.23 -10.56 12.21
CA LYS A 86 -4.85 -10.20 11.82
C LYS A 86 -4.08 -11.44 11.38
N LYS A 87 -4.19 -12.53 12.15
CA LYS A 87 -3.54 -13.81 11.85
C LYS A 87 -4.00 -14.38 10.51
N ASP A 88 -5.30 -14.42 10.25
CA ASP A 88 -5.86 -14.95 9.01
C ASP A 88 -5.39 -14.17 7.79
N LEU A 89 -5.36 -12.83 7.87
CA LEU A 89 -4.86 -11.97 6.79
C LEU A 89 -3.35 -12.13 6.58
N TYR A 90 -2.56 -12.23 7.65
CA TYR A 90 -1.13 -12.51 7.52
C TYR A 90 -0.88 -13.90 6.92
N GLU A 91 -1.62 -14.92 7.34
CA GLU A 91 -1.53 -16.27 6.78
C GLU A 91 -1.90 -16.31 5.30
N LEU A 92 -2.96 -15.60 4.90
CA LEU A 92 -3.36 -15.48 3.51
C LEU A 92 -2.24 -14.93 2.63
N ILE A 93 -1.60 -13.83 3.05
CA ILE A 93 -0.49 -13.23 2.31
C ILE A 93 0.77 -14.12 2.39
N ASN A 94 1.02 -14.76 3.54
CA ASN A 94 2.19 -15.59 3.78
C ASN A 94 2.17 -16.93 3.04
N LYS A 95 1.01 -17.42 2.59
CA LYS A 95 0.92 -18.55 1.65
C LYS A 95 1.74 -18.31 0.37
N GLU A 96 1.94 -17.04 0.01
CA GLU A 96 2.77 -16.64 -1.14
C GLU A 96 4.26 -16.42 -0.77
N GLY A 97 4.65 -16.65 0.49
CA GLY A 97 6.04 -16.64 0.95
C GLY A 97 6.61 -15.28 1.37
N TYR A 98 5.78 -14.28 1.69
CA TYR A 98 6.22 -12.94 2.08
C TYR A 98 6.76 -12.83 3.52
N LYS A 99 6.34 -13.73 4.43
CA LYS A 99 6.74 -13.79 5.85
C LYS A 99 6.47 -12.48 6.63
N ILE A 100 5.30 -11.88 6.41
CA ILE A 100 4.83 -10.70 7.14
C ILE A 100 4.22 -11.06 8.51
N SER A 101 4.21 -10.10 9.42
CA SER A 101 3.61 -10.17 10.76
C SER A 101 3.20 -8.78 11.24
N GLY A 102 2.68 -8.67 12.47
CA GLY A 102 2.34 -7.38 13.09
C GLY A 102 3.52 -6.41 13.28
N ASN A 103 4.76 -6.90 13.15
CA ASN A 103 5.96 -6.07 13.24
C ASN A 103 6.52 -5.70 11.85
N THR A 104 5.87 -6.14 10.76
CA THR A 104 6.30 -5.82 9.41
C THR A 104 6.16 -4.33 9.15
N LYS A 105 7.25 -3.71 8.70
CA LYS A 105 7.24 -2.33 8.23
C LYS A 105 6.85 -2.32 6.76
N PHE A 106 5.80 -1.58 6.45
CA PHE A 106 5.39 -1.31 5.08
C PHE A 106 6.05 -0.02 4.59
N ILE A 107 6.32 0.03 3.30
CA ILE A 107 6.93 1.18 2.66
C ILE A 107 5.83 2.23 2.44
N SER A 108 6.10 3.48 2.80
CA SER A 108 5.23 4.62 2.53
C SER A 108 5.91 5.66 1.65
N PHE A 109 5.16 6.31 0.76
CA PHE A 109 5.64 7.36 -0.13
C PHE A 109 4.53 8.13 -0.83
N ASN A 110 4.88 9.30 -1.36
CA ASN A 110 3.97 10.12 -2.17
C ASN A 110 4.04 9.82 -3.67
N LEU A 111 2.89 9.58 -4.28
CA LEU A 111 2.61 9.56 -5.71
C LEU A 111 2.48 10.99 -6.24
N ASN A 112 3.62 11.65 -6.48
CA ASN A 112 3.62 13.01 -7.02
C ASN A 112 3.28 13.05 -8.51
N ASN A 113 3.64 11.99 -9.24
CA ASN A 113 3.43 11.87 -10.68
C ASN A 113 2.99 10.44 -11.01
N LEU A 114 1.79 10.29 -11.56
CA LEU A 114 1.32 9.05 -12.18
C LEU A 114 1.43 9.19 -13.69
N SER A 115 2.23 8.33 -14.33
CA SER A 115 2.46 8.40 -15.77
C SER A 115 1.42 7.56 -16.51
N ASN A 116 0.26 8.12 -16.87
CA ASN A 116 -0.58 7.53 -17.93
C ASN A 116 -1.65 8.47 -18.51
N LYS A 117 -2.11 8.11 -19.72
CA LYS A 117 -3.01 8.87 -20.62
C LYS A 117 -4.49 8.96 -20.18
N SER A 118 -4.81 8.63 -18.93
CA SER A 118 -6.20 8.49 -18.46
C SER A 118 -6.59 9.70 -17.59
N ASN A 119 -7.87 10.06 -17.54
CA ASN A 119 -8.40 11.20 -16.77
C ASN A 119 -8.45 10.94 -15.24
N PHE A 120 -7.35 10.48 -14.61
CA PHE A 120 -7.29 10.34 -13.16
C PHE A 120 -6.89 11.64 -12.48
N LYS A 121 -7.41 11.88 -11.28
CA LYS A 121 -7.02 13.01 -10.43
C LYS A 121 -6.37 12.51 -9.16
N LEU A 122 -5.22 13.09 -8.81
CA LEU A 122 -4.57 12.82 -7.53
C LEU A 122 -5.29 13.58 -6.41
N LYS A 123 -5.81 12.84 -5.42
CA LYS A 123 -6.54 13.38 -4.26
C LYS A 123 -5.64 13.44 -3.03
N THR A 124 -5.75 14.52 -2.27
CA THR A 124 -5.24 14.61 -0.88
C THR A 124 -6.34 14.23 0.10
N VAL A 125 -5.97 13.68 1.25
CA VAL A 125 -6.90 13.28 2.32
C VAL A 125 -7.80 14.46 2.78
N GLU A 126 -7.31 15.70 2.62
CA GLU A 126 -7.98 16.93 3.04
C GLU A 126 -8.87 17.61 1.98
N ALA A 127 -8.97 17.09 0.76
CA ALA A 127 -9.75 17.74 -0.28
C ALA A 127 -11.27 17.54 -0.08
N ASN A 128 -12.02 18.65 0.08
CA ASN A 128 -13.48 18.68 0.06
C ASN A 128 -14.01 18.38 -1.35
N ILE A 129 -14.06 17.11 -1.72
CA ILE A 129 -14.64 16.63 -2.97
C ILE A 129 -16.06 16.15 -2.68
N ASN A 130 -17.01 16.58 -3.50
CA ASN A 130 -18.39 16.13 -3.40
C ASN A 130 -18.46 14.60 -3.53
N GLN A 131 -18.87 13.93 -2.45
CA GLN A 131 -18.87 12.46 -2.32
C GLN A 131 -19.69 11.73 -3.37
N LYS A 132 -20.60 12.44 -4.06
CA LYS A 132 -21.60 11.85 -4.95
C LYS A 132 -21.10 11.54 -6.36
N GLU A 133 -19.86 11.85 -6.69
CA GLU A 133 -19.41 11.86 -8.09
C GLU A 133 -18.07 11.17 -8.31
N TYR A 134 -17.51 10.40 -7.38
CA TYR A 134 -16.19 9.80 -7.63
C TYR A 134 -15.93 8.45 -6.99
N ILE A 135 -14.97 7.73 -7.59
CA ILE A 135 -14.35 6.54 -7.01
C ILE A 135 -12.99 6.94 -6.45
N GLU A 136 -12.69 6.47 -5.25
CA GLU A 136 -11.36 6.59 -4.66
C GLU A 136 -10.62 5.26 -4.75
N LEU A 137 -9.37 5.33 -5.23
CA LEU A 137 -8.39 4.25 -5.12
C LEU A 137 -7.32 4.63 -4.11
N SER A 138 -7.14 3.80 -3.09
CA SER A 138 -6.10 3.96 -2.07
C SER A 138 -5.14 2.77 -2.06
N PHE A 139 -3.91 3.03 -1.64
CA PHE A 139 -2.82 2.06 -1.60
C PHE A 139 -2.30 1.92 -0.18
N SER A 140 -2.25 0.68 0.32
CA SER A 140 -1.88 0.35 1.70
C SER A 140 -0.99 -0.89 1.76
N ASN A 141 -0.34 -1.09 2.91
CA ASN A 141 0.51 -2.24 3.21
C ASN A 141 1.50 -2.60 2.10
N PHE A 142 2.13 -1.60 1.49
CA PHE A 142 3.03 -1.86 0.39
C PHE A 142 4.33 -2.50 0.89
N PHE A 143 4.64 -3.68 0.36
CA PHE A 143 5.78 -4.49 0.79
C PHE A 143 6.65 -4.85 -0.40
N ILE A 144 7.97 -4.77 -0.21
CA ILE A 144 8.97 -5.25 -1.16
C ILE A 144 10.02 -6.06 -0.38
N ASN A 145 10.36 -7.24 -0.89
CA ASN A 145 11.51 -8.02 -0.43
C ASN A 145 12.21 -8.65 -1.63
N LYS A 146 13.43 -8.19 -1.95
CA LYS A 146 14.33 -8.69 -3.01
C LYS A 146 13.68 -8.87 -4.38
N ASN A 147 12.89 -9.92 -4.55
CA ASN A 147 12.22 -10.35 -5.78
C ASN A 147 10.69 -10.48 -5.67
N LYS A 148 10.08 -10.21 -4.50
CA LYS A 148 8.63 -10.26 -4.30
C LYS A 148 8.11 -8.93 -3.79
N SER A 149 6.94 -8.54 -4.24
CA SER A 149 6.22 -7.37 -3.73
C SER A 149 4.73 -7.65 -3.68
N PHE A 150 4.03 -7.01 -2.76
CA PHE A 150 2.57 -6.93 -2.81
C PHE A 150 2.11 -5.54 -2.39
N ILE A 151 0.91 -5.18 -2.82
CA ILE A 151 0.22 -3.96 -2.41
C ILE A 151 -1.25 -4.29 -2.14
N ILE A 152 -1.82 -3.71 -1.10
CA ILE A 152 -3.26 -3.76 -0.85
C ILE A 152 -3.87 -2.51 -1.50
N VAL A 153 -4.83 -2.72 -2.40
CA VAL A 153 -5.55 -1.67 -3.10
C VAL A 153 -6.99 -1.70 -2.62
N GLN A 154 -7.48 -0.55 -2.15
CA GLN A 154 -8.86 -0.39 -1.75
C GLN A 154 -9.56 0.52 -2.77
N GLU A 155 -10.68 0.04 -3.28
CA GLU A 155 -11.66 0.78 -4.05
C GLU A 155 -12.76 1.23 -3.09
N CYS A 156 -13.07 2.53 -3.06
CA CYS A 156 -14.15 3.07 -2.25
C CYS A 156 -15.13 3.81 -3.17
N ASP A 157 -16.34 3.25 -3.31
CA ASP A 157 -17.49 3.96 -3.89
C ASP A 157 -18.14 4.80 -2.79
N VAL A 158 -17.79 6.08 -2.75
CA VAL A 158 -18.23 6.98 -1.69
C VAL A 158 -19.74 7.27 -1.78
N TYR A 159 -20.38 7.02 -2.95
CA TYR A 159 -21.83 7.16 -3.11
C TYR A 159 -22.61 6.10 -2.30
N LYS A 160 -22.07 4.89 -2.18
CA LYS A 160 -22.73 3.77 -1.48
C LYS A 160 -22.28 3.60 -0.02
N GLY A 161 -21.42 4.50 0.46
CA GLY A 161 -20.87 4.47 1.82
C GLY A 161 -19.63 3.58 1.94
N ARG A 162 -18.86 3.76 3.03
CA ARG A 162 -17.56 3.10 3.30
C ARG A 162 -17.58 1.55 3.23
N ILE A 163 -18.76 0.93 3.25
CA ILE A 163 -18.94 -0.52 3.41
C ILE A 163 -19.06 -1.25 2.05
N GLU A 164 -19.28 -0.55 0.93
CA GLU A 164 -19.42 -1.19 -0.38
C GLU A 164 -18.15 -1.13 -1.26
N GLY A 165 -17.02 -0.79 -0.65
CA GLY A 165 -15.71 -0.81 -1.31
C GLY A 165 -15.14 -2.22 -1.47
N LYS A 166 -14.25 -2.39 -2.46
CA LYS A 166 -13.55 -3.65 -2.70
C LYS A 166 -12.10 -3.55 -2.25
N VAL A 167 -11.59 -4.58 -1.57
CA VAL A 167 -10.18 -4.66 -1.20
C VAL A 167 -9.52 -5.85 -1.88
N ASP A 168 -8.42 -5.59 -2.59
CA ASP A 168 -7.63 -6.61 -3.27
C ASP A 168 -6.15 -6.53 -2.86
N VAL A 169 -5.51 -7.69 -2.76
CA VAL A 169 -4.05 -7.80 -2.69
C VAL A 169 -3.51 -8.12 -4.08
N TYR A 170 -2.63 -7.27 -4.59
CA TYR A 170 -1.93 -7.48 -5.87
C TYR A 170 -0.51 -7.94 -5.60
N TYR A 171 -0.10 -9.03 -6.26
CA TYR A 171 1.19 -9.68 -6.07
C TYR A 171 2.08 -9.48 -7.30
N PHE A 172 3.35 -9.18 -7.05
CA PHE A 172 4.36 -8.92 -8.08
C PHE A 172 5.64 -9.70 -7.81
N GLU A 173 6.30 -10.13 -8.88
CA GLU A 173 7.63 -10.74 -8.83
C GLU A 173 8.61 -10.03 -9.76
N LYS A 174 9.86 -9.97 -9.34
CA LYS A 174 10.95 -9.43 -10.14
C LYS A 174 11.56 -10.53 -11.01
N LYS A 175 11.40 -10.41 -12.34
CA LYS A 175 12.07 -11.26 -13.34
C LYS A 175 12.86 -10.39 -14.31
N ASN A 176 14.13 -10.71 -14.54
CA ASN A 176 15.02 -9.98 -15.47
C ASN A 176 14.97 -8.45 -15.26
N SER A 177 15.09 -8.01 -14.01
CA SER A 177 15.04 -6.60 -13.58
C SER A 177 13.71 -5.86 -13.79
N LYS A 178 12.66 -6.55 -14.26
CA LYS A 178 11.30 -6.02 -14.39
C LYS A 178 10.40 -6.60 -13.31
N TRP A 179 9.52 -5.78 -12.77
CA TRP A 179 8.45 -6.23 -11.88
C TRP A 179 7.27 -6.65 -12.73
N ILE A 180 6.76 -7.85 -12.47
CA ILE A 180 5.71 -8.50 -13.25
C ILE A 180 4.56 -8.80 -12.31
N TYR A 181 3.36 -8.37 -12.69
CA TYR A 181 2.13 -8.78 -12.03
C TYR A 181 1.93 -10.29 -12.14
N ILE A 182 1.68 -10.94 -11.00
CA ILE A 182 1.50 -12.40 -10.93
C ILE A 182 0.04 -12.76 -10.76
N LYS A 183 -0.62 -12.18 -9.75
CA LYS A 183 -2.02 -12.45 -9.44
C LYS A 183 -2.60 -11.40 -8.53
N LYS A 184 -3.92 -11.46 -8.36
CA LYS A 184 -4.68 -10.71 -7.35
C LYS A 184 -5.51 -11.67 -6.50
N VAL A 185 -5.78 -11.28 -5.26
CA VAL A 185 -6.70 -11.98 -4.35
C VAL A 185 -7.60 -10.93 -3.71
N MET A 186 -8.91 -11.11 -3.81
CA MET A 186 -9.88 -10.26 -3.13
C MET A 186 -9.90 -10.61 -1.64
N LEU A 187 -9.78 -9.60 -0.78
CA LEU A 187 -10.04 -9.74 0.64
C LEU A 187 -11.55 -9.60 0.83
N LEU A 188 -12.20 -10.68 1.28
CA LEU A 188 -13.60 -10.60 1.71
C LEU A 188 -13.62 -9.79 3.01
N THR A 189 -13.90 -8.50 2.90
CA THR A 189 -14.16 -7.64 4.04
C THR A 189 -15.61 -7.83 4.43
N ALA A 190 -15.84 -8.42 5.60
CA ALA A 190 -17.17 -8.64 6.18
C ALA A 190 -17.79 -7.33 6.70
#